data_AF-A0AAV8WJG9-F1
#
_entry.id   AF-A0AAV8WJG9-F1
#
_cell.length_a   1.000
_cell.length_b   1.000
_cell.length_c   1.000
_cell.angle_alpha   90.00
_cell.angle_beta   90.00
_cell.angle_gamma   90.00
#
_symmetry.space_group_name_H-M   'P 1'
#
loop_
_entity.id
_entity.type
_entity.pdbx_description
1 polymer ?
#
loop_
_entity_poly.entity_id
_entity_poly.type
_entity_poly.pdbx_seq_one_letter_code
_entity_poly.pdbx_strand_id
1 'polypeptide(L)'
;MMPGPHLNMIIGPNGTGKSTMVAAIILGLGGNPKVVGRGTKVSEYIKHNCDRATINITLQDENENTYIKVTREFDTQERSTWKLNNRKVKIDEVLKSIGKFNIQVNNLCQFLPQDRVQDFAKLNKQDLLKETQKALCRFDLIEKQETLVGSREHHKAQIECMENYQKKLQEAQDANVRLEGRVQNFNKKKKYNEAILHIERKIAWVIYEDIRAQFTDIKKRPN
;
A
#
# COMPACT_ATOMS: atom_id res chain seq x y z
N MET A 1 -8.53 -41.12 29.26
CA MET A 1 -8.81 -39.73 28.80
C MET A 1 -9.72 -39.80 27.60
N MET A 2 -10.95 -39.32 27.71
CA MET A 2 -11.79 -39.06 26.53
C MET A 2 -11.63 -37.58 26.15
N PRO A 3 -11.50 -37.25 24.86
CA PRO A 3 -11.49 -35.85 24.42
C PRO A 3 -12.77 -35.15 24.89
N GLY A 4 -12.64 -33.94 25.40
CA GLY A 4 -13.80 -33.08 25.70
C GLY A 4 -14.44 -32.51 24.43
N PRO A 5 -15.55 -31.75 24.55
CA PRO A 5 -16.32 -31.22 23.41
C PRO A 5 -15.53 -30.28 22.47
N HIS A 6 -14.36 -29.81 22.88
CA HIS A 6 -13.50 -28.90 22.11
C HIS A 6 -12.28 -29.58 21.47
N LEU A 7 -12.14 -30.90 21.62
CA LEU A 7 -11.02 -31.65 21.06
C LEU A 7 -11.56 -32.81 20.20
N ASN A 8 -11.35 -32.70 18.89
CA ASN A 8 -11.62 -33.78 17.95
C ASN A 8 -10.29 -34.44 17.58
N MET A 9 -10.19 -35.75 17.74
CA MET A 9 -8.97 -36.50 17.43
C MET A 9 -9.25 -37.58 16.38
N ILE A 10 -8.46 -37.56 15.32
CA ILE A 10 -8.50 -38.55 14.23
C ILE A 10 -7.25 -39.41 14.35
N ILE A 11 -7.40 -40.68 14.69
CA ILE A 11 -6.29 -41.60 14.99
C ILE A 11 -6.34 -42.79 14.03
N GLY A 12 -5.17 -43.29 13.64
CA GLY A 12 -5.04 -44.49 12.82
C GLY A 12 -3.60 -44.70 12.35
N PRO A 13 -3.23 -45.93 11.93
CA PRO A 13 -1.91 -46.25 11.37
C PRO A 13 -1.48 -45.36 10.20
N ASN A 14 -0.19 -45.36 9.86
CA ASN A 14 0.28 -44.64 8.67
C ASN A 14 -0.35 -45.22 7.40
N GLY A 15 -0.69 -44.35 6.44
CA GLY A 15 -1.35 -44.76 5.20
C GLY A 15 -2.88 -44.91 5.27
N THR A 16 -3.53 -44.76 6.43
CA THR A 16 -4.99 -44.92 6.54
C THR A 16 -5.83 -43.71 6.10
N GLY A 17 -5.21 -42.71 5.45
CA GLY A 17 -5.94 -41.58 4.88
C GLY A 17 -6.30 -40.45 5.85
N LYS A 18 -5.73 -40.40 7.06
CA LYS A 18 -5.95 -39.29 8.02
C LYS A 18 -5.72 -37.91 7.39
N SER A 19 -4.56 -37.72 6.77
CA SER A 19 -4.23 -36.48 6.08
C SER A 19 -5.07 -36.26 4.81
N THR A 20 -5.58 -37.33 4.20
CA THR A 20 -6.50 -37.26 3.04
C THR A 20 -7.87 -36.71 3.46
N MET A 21 -8.39 -37.10 4.62
CA MET A 21 -9.62 -36.54 5.16
C MET A 21 -9.46 -35.05 5.48
N VAL A 22 -8.34 -34.68 6.09
CA VAL A 22 -7.99 -33.28 6.35
C VAL A 22 -7.89 -32.48 5.04
N ALA A 23 -7.26 -33.04 4.00
CA ALA A 23 -7.24 -32.44 2.66
C ALA A 23 -8.65 -32.28 2.05
N ALA A 24 -9.52 -33.26 2.23
CA ALA A 24 -10.90 -33.21 1.76
C ALA A 24 -11.70 -32.08 2.46
N ILE A 25 -11.48 -31.85 3.76
CA ILE A 25 -12.10 -30.73 4.48
C ILE A 25 -11.70 -29.38 3.86
N ILE A 26 -10.40 -29.16 3.64
CA ILE A 26 -9.89 -27.92 3.01
C ILE A 26 -10.50 -27.73 1.63
N LEU A 27 -10.45 -28.77 0.80
CA LEU A 27 -10.95 -28.73 -0.58
C LEU A 27 -12.47 -28.51 -0.60
N GLY A 28 -13.22 -29.16 0.28
CA GLY A 28 -14.67 -29.01 0.36
C GLY A 28 -15.14 -27.64 0.85
N LEU A 29 -14.29 -26.93 1.61
CA LEU A 29 -14.58 -25.60 2.16
C LEU A 29 -14.01 -24.45 1.30
N GLY A 30 -13.69 -24.69 0.03
CA GLY A 30 -13.23 -23.64 -0.88
C GLY A 30 -11.72 -23.44 -0.93
N GLY A 31 -10.94 -24.26 -0.23
CA GLY A 31 -9.49 -24.16 -0.21
C GLY A 31 -8.85 -24.54 -1.55
N ASN A 32 -7.74 -23.88 -1.87
CA ASN A 32 -6.97 -24.14 -3.07
C ASN A 32 -6.13 -25.43 -2.89
N PRO A 33 -6.03 -26.33 -3.89
CA PRO A 33 -5.13 -27.49 -3.84
C PRO A 33 -3.69 -27.16 -3.40
N LYS A 34 -3.19 -25.99 -3.80
CA LYS A 34 -1.89 -25.50 -3.36
C LYS A 34 -1.81 -25.37 -1.84
N VAL A 35 -2.86 -24.91 -1.17
CA VAL A 35 -2.87 -24.74 0.30
C VAL A 35 -2.74 -26.09 0.99
N VAL A 36 -3.30 -27.15 0.42
CA VAL A 36 -3.18 -28.52 0.97
C VAL A 36 -1.74 -29.03 0.91
N GLY A 37 -0.97 -28.63 -0.12
CA GLY A 37 0.47 -28.93 -0.24
C GLY A 37 0.82 -30.28 -0.86
N ARG A 38 -0.16 -31.11 -1.23
CA ARG A 38 0.06 -32.47 -1.78
C ARG A 38 -0.07 -32.59 -3.29
N GLY A 39 -0.80 -31.66 -3.90
CA GLY A 39 -1.11 -31.70 -5.31
C GLY A 39 -1.48 -30.32 -5.82
N THR A 40 -1.17 -30.07 -7.10
CA THR A 40 -1.39 -28.75 -7.72
C THR A 40 -2.80 -28.61 -8.28
N LYS A 41 -3.39 -29.74 -8.67
CA LYS A 41 -4.70 -29.85 -9.29
C LYS A 41 -5.67 -30.59 -8.39
N VAL A 42 -6.96 -30.29 -8.56
CA VAL A 42 -8.03 -30.96 -7.80
C VAL A 42 -8.19 -32.42 -8.23
N SER A 43 -7.92 -32.72 -9.50
CA SER A 43 -7.99 -34.08 -10.07
C SER A 43 -7.03 -35.07 -9.41
N GLU A 44 -5.90 -34.60 -8.85
CA GLU A 44 -4.93 -35.42 -8.12
C GLU A 44 -5.48 -35.99 -6.80
N TYR A 45 -6.60 -35.44 -6.31
CA TYR A 45 -7.28 -35.91 -5.09
C TYR A 45 -8.39 -36.93 -5.37
N ILE A 46 -8.57 -37.34 -6.63
CA ILE A 46 -9.51 -38.41 -7.00
C ILE A 46 -8.85 -39.76 -6.70
N LYS A 47 -9.61 -40.67 -6.10
CA LYS A 47 -9.16 -42.04 -5.84
C LYS A 47 -8.70 -42.71 -7.14
N HIS A 48 -7.62 -43.49 -7.09
CA HIS A 48 -7.17 -44.27 -8.24
C HIS A 48 -8.30 -45.14 -8.82
N ASN A 49 -8.35 -45.24 -10.14
CA ASN A 49 -9.39 -45.94 -10.90
C ASN A 49 -10.81 -45.38 -10.71
N CYS A 50 -10.93 -44.09 -10.39
CA CYS A 50 -12.21 -43.38 -10.34
C CYS A 50 -12.12 -42.12 -11.21
N ASP A 51 -13.23 -41.75 -11.86
CA ASP A 51 -13.27 -40.60 -12.77
C ASP A 51 -13.75 -39.30 -12.08
N ARG A 52 -14.35 -39.44 -10.90
CA ARG A 52 -15.00 -38.35 -10.17
C ARG A 52 -14.82 -38.48 -8.67
N ALA A 53 -14.82 -37.36 -7.99
CA ALA A 53 -14.88 -37.28 -6.54
C ALA A 53 -15.93 -36.25 -6.10
N THR A 54 -16.55 -36.56 -4.96
CA THR A 54 -17.58 -35.70 -4.34
C THR A 54 -17.23 -35.52 -2.87
N ILE A 55 -17.16 -34.27 -2.43
CA ILE A 55 -16.95 -33.89 -1.04
C ILE A 55 -18.24 -33.25 -0.55
N ASN A 56 -18.79 -33.76 0.55
CA ASN A 56 -19.96 -33.20 1.22
C ASN A 56 -19.57 -32.81 2.64
N ILE A 57 -19.77 -31.55 2.99
CA ILE A 57 -19.51 -31.02 4.33
C ILE A 57 -20.77 -30.32 4.81
N THR A 58 -21.25 -30.70 5.98
CA THR A 58 -22.39 -30.07 6.63
C THR A 58 -21.86 -29.22 7.78
N LEU A 59 -22.15 -27.92 7.73
CA LEU A 59 -21.82 -26.95 8.79
C LEU A 59 -23.09 -26.69 9.60
N GLN A 60 -23.04 -26.97 10.89
CA GLN A 60 -24.12 -26.66 11.83
C GLN A 60 -23.93 -25.25 12.37
N ASP A 61 -25.01 -24.47 12.39
CA ASP A 61 -25.04 -23.13 12.97
C ASP A 61 -25.19 -23.20 14.51
N GLU A 62 -24.89 -22.10 15.21
CA GLU A 62 -25.07 -22.01 16.67
C GLU A 62 -26.53 -22.21 17.09
N ASN A 63 -27.46 -21.89 16.19
CA ASN A 63 -28.87 -22.26 16.33
C ASN A 63 -29.05 -23.71 15.89
N GLU A 64 -29.38 -24.60 16.84
CA GLU A 64 -29.39 -26.07 16.67
C GLU A 64 -30.23 -26.59 15.48
N ASN A 65 -31.11 -25.78 14.89
CA ASN A 65 -32.00 -26.16 13.79
C ASN A 65 -31.59 -25.70 12.38
N THR A 66 -30.45 -25.01 12.22
CA THR A 66 -29.99 -24.57 10.89
C THR A 66 -28.64 -25.17 10.53
N TYR A 67 -28.56 -25.79 9.34
CA TYR A 67 -27.31 -26.30 8.79
C TYR A 67 -27.15 -25.88 7.33
N ILE A 68 -25.89 -25.76 6.90
CA ILE A 68 -25.50 -25.49 5.52
C ILE A 68 -24.73 -26.69 5.01
N LYS A 69 -25.22 -27.28 3.92
CA LYS A 69 -24.53 -28.37 3.22
C LYS A 69 -23.75 -27.81 2.04
N VAL A 70 -22.43 -27.88 2.11
CA VAL A 70 -21.51 -27.55 1.03
C VAL A 70 -21.15 -28.85 0.30
N THR A 71 -21.38 -28.90 -1.00
CA THR A 71 -20.99 -30.02 -1.86
C THR A 71 -20.06 -29.52 -2.95
N ARG A 72 -18.90 -30.16 -3.08
CA ARG A 72 -17.96 -29.97 -4.19
C ARG A 72 -17.85 -31.26 -4.99
N GLU A 73 -18.11 -31.17 -6.28
CA GLU A 73 -17.95 -32.29 -7.23
C GLU A 73 -16.87 -31.92 -8.24
N PHE A 74 -15.95 -32.84 -8.52
CA PHE A 74 -14.90 -32.64 -9.51
C PHE A 74 -14.51 -33.94 -10.23
N ASP A 75 -14.00 -33.80 -11.45
CA ASP A 75 -13.59 -34.91 -12.31
C ASP A 75 -12.11 -34.85 -12.71
N THR A 76 -11.64 -35.91 -13.38
CA THR A 76 -10.27 -36.02 -13.89
C THR A 76 -9.92 -34.97 -14.94
N GLN A 77 -10.93 -34.32 -15.55
CA GLN A 77 -10.78 -33.21 -16.51
C GLN A 77 -10.76 -31.84 -15.82
N GLU A 78 -10.61 -31.80 -14.48
CA GLU A 78 -10.57 -30.58 -13.68
C GLU A 78 -11.86 -29.74 -13.70
N ARG A 79 -12.98 -30.29 -14.17
CA ARG A 79 -14.27 -29.61 -14.08
C ARG A 79 -14.77 -29.70 -12.65
N SER A 80 -14.84 -28.57 -11.95
CA SER A 80 -15.35 -28.49 -10.58
C SER A 80 -16.68 -27.76 -10.52
N THR A 81 -17.64 -28.31 -9.79
CA THR A 81 -18.94 -27.68 -9.51
C THR A 81 -19.19 -27.61 -8.02
N TRP A 82 -19.88 -26.53 -7.62
CA TRP A 82 -20.19 -26.23 -6.23
C TRP A 82 -21.71 -26.21 -6.04
N LYS A 83 -22.17 -26.77 -4.93
CA LYS A 83 -23.57 -26.71 -4.51
C LYS A 83 -23.66 -26.28 -3.04
N LEU A 84 -24.61 -25.40 -2.74
CA LEU A 84 -25.04 -25.06 -1.39
C LEU A 84 -26.48 -25.56 -1.20
N ASN A 85 -26.72 -26.39 -0.20
CA ASN A 85 -28.04 -27.00 0.06
C ASN A 85 -28.64 -27.62 -1.21
N ASN A 86 -27.82 -28.39 -1.94
CA ASN A 86 -28.14 -29.02 -3.23
C ASN A 86 -28.42 -28.06 -4.41
N ARG A 87 -28.30 -26.75 -4.24
CA ARG A 87 -28.42 -25.75 -5.33
C ARG A 87 -27.05 -25.41 -5.89
N LYS A 88 -26.90 -25.42 -7.22
CA LYS A 88 -25.65 -25.08 -7.89
C LYS A 88 -25.35 -23.59 -7.73
N VAL A 89 -24.16 -23.26 -7.24
CA VAL A 89 -23.73 -21.89 -6.94
C VAL A 89 -22.31 -21.63 -7.43
N LYS A 90 -21.88 -20.37 -7.44
CA LYS A 90 -20.48 -19.99 -7.67
C LYS A 90 -19.66 -20.18 -6.40
N ILE A 91 -18.34 -20.34 -6.54
CA ILE A 91 -17.42 -20.47 -5.41
C ILE A 91 -17.49 -19.26 -4.47
N ASP A 92 -17.67 -18.05 -5.00
CA ASP A 92 -17.75 -16.82 -4.18
C ASP A 92 -18.92 -16.86 -3.18
N GLU A 93 -20.05 -17.44 -3.57
CA GLU A 93 -21.22 -17.60 -2.68
C GLU A 93 -20.96 -18.65 -1.58
N VAL A 94 -20.20 -19.70 -1.91
CA VAL A 94 -19.73 -20.70 -0.95
C VAL A 94 -18.81 -20.03 0.08
N LEU A 95 -17.81 -19.26 -0.39
CA LEU A 95 -16.86 -18.56 0.49
C LEU A 95 -17.56 -17.54 1.39
N LYS A 96 -18.55 -16.79 0.87
CA LYS A 96 -19.39 -15.88 1.68
C LYS A 96 -20.18 -16.62 2.76
N SER A 97 -20.73 -17.80 2.43
CA SER A 97 -21.50 -18.61 3.37
C SER A 97 -20.62 -19.19 4.47
N ILE A 98 -19.44 -19.68 4.11
CA ILE A 98 -18.43 -20.23 5.04
C ILE A 98 -17.83 -19.13 5.92
N GLY A 99 -17.66 -17.91 5.39
CA GLY A 99 -17.14 -16.76 6.14
C GLY A 99 -17.96 -16.42 7.39
N LYS A 100 -19.26 -16.74 7.42
CA LYS A 100 -20.12 -16.56 8.60
C LYS A 100 -19.69 -17.43 9.78
N PHE A 101 -19.10 -18.59 9.52
CA PHE A 101 -18.59 -19.52 10.54
C PHE A 101 -17.16 -19.19 10.98
N ASN A 102 -16.59 -18.08 10.50
CA ASN A 102 -15.19 -17.71 10.71
C ASN A 102 -14.19 -18.84 10.35
N ILE A 103 -14.46 -19.57 9.28
CA ILE A 103 -13.60 -20.63 8.77
C ILE A 103 -12.73 -20.06 7.63
N GLN A 104 -11.43 -20.00 7.85
CA GLN A 104 -10.43 -19.46 6.91
C GLN A 104 -9.47 -20.56 6.49
N VAL A 105 -9.89 -21.37 5.51
CA VAL A 105 -9.09 -22.49 5.00
C VAL A 105 -7.77 -22.10 4.34
N ASN A 106 -7.62 -20.85 3.92
CA ASN A 106 -6.40 -20.34 3.31
C ASN A 106 -5.42 -19.72 4.33
N ASN A 107 -5.83 -19.57 5.58
CA ASN A 107 -5.02 -19.00 6.64
C ASN A 107 -4.26 -20.10 7.37
N LEU A 108 -2.92 -20.10 7.24
CA LEU A 108 -2.05 -21.12 7.85
C LEU A 108 -2.09 -21.12 9.38
N CYS A 109 -2.56 -20.04 10.01
CA CYS A 109 -2.70 -19.95 11.46
C CYS A 109 -3.93 -20.70 11.99
N GLN A 110 -5.00 -20.82 11.19
CA GLN A 110 -6.20 -21.60 11.56
C GLN A 110 -6.11 -23.03 11.03
N PHE A 111 -5.47 -23.21 9.88
CA PHE A 111 -5.34 -24.50 9.23
C PHE A 111 -3.88 -24.75 8.81
N LEU A 112 -3.23 -25.71 9.47
CA LEU A 112 -1.83 -26.04 9.20
C LEU A 112 -1.71 -27.45 8.56
N PRO A 113 -1.62 -27.55 7.22
CA PRO A 113 -1.37 -28.83 6.56
C PRO A 113 0.04 -29.32 6.87
N GLN A 114 0.18 -30.64 7.01
CA GLN A 114 1.45 -31.32 7.28
C GLN A 114 2.57 -30.88 6.32
N ASP A 115 2.25 -30.72 5.04
CA ASP A 115 3.22 -30.40 3.98
C ASP A 115 3.54 -28.89 3.88
N ARG A 116 2.78 -28.02 4.56
CA ARG A 116 2.96 -26.56 4.59
C ARG A 116 3.50 -26.01 5.91
N VAL A 117 3.87 -26.87 6.86
CA VAL A 117 4.44 -26.46 8.15
C VAL A 117 5.69 -25.60 7.97
N GLN A 118 6.51 -25.89 6.95
CA GLN A 118 7.69 -25.09 6.63
C GLN A 118 7.34 -23.67 6.15
N ASP A 119 6.24 -23.51 5.42
CA ASP A 119 5.83 -22.21 4.90
C ASP A 119 5.31 -21.31 6.02
N PHE A 120 4.64 -21.91 7.02
CA PHE A 120 4.29 -21.21 8.26
C PHE A 120 5.54 -20.70 8.99
N ALA A 121 6.59 -21.52 9.09
CA ALA A 121 7.86 -21.12 9.74
C ALA A 121 8.62 -20.01 8.97
N LYS A 122 8.39 -19.87 7.65
CA LYS A 122 8.98 -18.83 6.82
C LYS A 122 8.24 -17.49 6.90
N LEU A 123 7.04 -17.43 7.48
CA LEU A 123 6.29 -16.18 7.62
C LEU A 123 7.09 -15.18 8.46
N ASN A 124 7.16 -13.94 7.98
CA ASN A 124 7.76 -12.88 8.77
C ASN A 124 6.83 -12.50 9.94
N LYS A 125 7.35 -11.78 10.94
CA LYS A 125 6.58 -11.38 12.13
C LYS A 125 5.34 -10.53 11.80
N GLN A 126 5.40 -9.74 10.74
CA GLN A 126 4.30 -8.85 10.33
C GLN A 126 3.15 -9.63 9.69
N ASP A 127 3.46 -10.59 8.83
CA ASP A 127 2.52 -11.46 8.16
C ASP A 127 1.92 -12.45 9.15
N LEU A 128 2.72 -13.00 10.06
CA LEU A 128 2.22 -13.83 11.15
C LEU A 128 1.20 -13.06 12.00
N LEU A 129 1.49 -11.80 12.34
CA LEU A 129 0.56 -10.94 13.07
C LEU A 129 -0.73 -10.71 12.27
N LYS A 130 -0.63 -10.35 10.98
CA LYS A 130 -1.80 -10.14 10.10
C LYS A 130 -2.66 -11.39 9.99
N GLU A 131 -2.06 -12.55 9.73
CA GLU A 131 -2.79 -13.82 9.61
C GLU A 131 -3.39 -14.25 10.95
N THR A 132 -2.71 -13.99 12.07
CA THR A 132 -3.26 -14.23 13.41
C THR A 132 -4.45 -13.32 13.70
N GLN A 133 -4.36 -12.03 13.36
CA GLN A 133 -5.44 -11.07 13.51
C GLN A 133 -6.64 -11.44 12.64
N LYS A 134 -6.40 -11.89 11.41
CA LYS A 134 -7.47 -12.42 10.56
C LYS A 134 -8.18 -13.60 11.22
N ALA A 135 -7.44 -14.56 11.77
CA ALA A 135 -8.03 -15.75 12.38
C ALA A 135 -8.82 -15.47 13.66
N LEU A 136 -8.32 -14.56 14.52
CA LEU A 136 -8.82 -14.36 15.88
C LEU A 136 -9.66 -13.09 16.08
N CYS A 137 -9.39 -12.04 15.32
CA CYS A 137 -9.98 -10.73 15.57
C CYS A 137 -11.22 -10.47 14.69
N ARG A 138 -12.14 -9.67 15.23
CA ARG A 138 -13.28 -9.12 14.48
C ARG A 138 -12.77 -8.19 13.38
N PHE A 139 -13.50 -8.12 12.26
CA PHE A 139 -13.15 -7.36 11.06
C PHE A 139 -12.70 -5.92 11.35
N ASP A 140 -13.27 -5.27 12.36
CA ASP A 140 -12.92 -3.91 12.81
C ASP A 140 -11.42 -3.69 13.07
N LEU A 141 -10.71 -4.70 13.58
CA LEU A 141 -9.30 -4.56 13.97
C LEU A 141 -8.37 -4.56 12.74
N ILE A 142 -8.75 -5.30 11.70
CA ILE A 142 -8.04 -5.36 10.42
C ILE A 142 -8.22 -4.01 9.69
N GLU A 143 -9.44 -3.49 9.64
CA GLU A 143 -9.74 -2.21 8.98
C GLU A 143 -8.97 -1.05 9.64
N LYS A 144 -8.91 -1.04 10.98
CA LYS A 144 -8.11 -0.06 11.73
C LYS A 144 -6.62 -0.15 11.37
N GLN A 145 -6.09 -1.36 11.25
CA GLN A 145 -4.69 -1.57 10.89
C GLN A 145 -4.40 -1.12 9.46
N GLU A 146 -5.27 -1.42 8.50
CA GLU A 146 -5.14 -0.96 7.12
C GLU A 146 -5.20 0.57 7.03
N THR A 147 -6.10 1.19 7.79
CA THR A 147 -6.21 2.65 7.89
C THR A 147 -4.93 3.28 8.45
N LEU A 148 -4.33 2.68 9.48
CA LEU A 148 -3.07 3.15 10.06
C LEU A 148 -1.90 3.02 9.09
N VAL A 149 -1.83 1.93 8.32
CA VAL A 149 -0.81 1.74 7.29
C VAL A 149 -0.96 2.79 6.19
N GLY A 150 -2.17 3.01 5.67
CA GLY A 150 -2.43 4.04 4.67
C GLY A 150 -2.12 5.45 5.18
N SER A 151 -2.47 5.75 6.44
CA SER A 151 -2.14 7.02 7.08
C SER A 151 -0.62 7.22 7.18
N ARG A 152 0.14 6.17 7.50
CA ARG A 152 1.61 6.22 7.56
C ARG A 152 2.23 6.49 6.19
N GLU A 153 1.70 5.88 5.13
CA GLU A 153 2.15 6.13 3.76
C GLU A 153 1.86 7.57 3.32
N HIS A 154 0.65 8.07 3.59
CA HIS A 154 0.29 9.46 3.32
C HIS A 154 1.19 10.45 4.06
N HIS A 155 1.43 10.19 5.35
CA HIS A 155 2.32 11.01 6.17
C HIS A 155 3.75 11.03 5.62
N LYS A 156 4.25 9.89 5.11
CA LYS A 156 5.58 9.82 4.48
C LYS A 156 5.65 10.67 3.21
N ALA A 157 4.63 10.58 2.34
CA ALA A 157 4.55 11.41 1.14
C ALA A 157 4.49 12.90 1.47
N GLN A 158 3.76 13.27 2.54
CA GLN A 158 3.71 14.66 3.01
C GLN A 158 5.08 15.16 3.51
N ILE A 159 5.84 14.33 4.23
CA ILE A 159 7.20 14.68 4.65
C ILE A 159 8.08 14.94 3.43
N GLU A 160 8.10 14.02 2.46
CA GLU A 160 8.90 14.19 1.24
C GLU A 160 8.51 15.45 0.47
N CYS A 161 7.21 15.76 0.43
CA CYS A 161 6.70 16.98 -0.17
C CYS A 161 7.17 18.24 0.60
N MET A 162 7.09 18.23 1.93
CA MET A 162 7.57 19.30 2.78
C MET A 162 9.07 19.55 2.59
N GLU A 163 9.90 18.51 2.56
CA GLU A 163 11.34 18.63 2.33
C GLU A 163 11.64 19.27 0.97
N ASN A 164 10.90 18.90 -0.07
CA ASN A 164 11.03 19.49 -1.40
C ASN A 164 10.61 20.97 -1.42
N TYR A 165 9.52 21.33 -0.75
CA TYR A 165 9.11 22.72 -0.63
C TYR A 165 10.09 23.55 0.19
N GLN A 166 10.66 22.97 1.25
CA GLN A 166 11.67 23.62 2.07
C GLN A 166 12.94 23.94 1.27
N LYS A 167 13.40 23.01 0.41
CA LYS A 167 14.50 23.26 -0.53
C LYS A 167 14.18 24.40 -1.50
N LYS A 168 13.00 24.36 -2.14
CA LYS A 168 12.56 25.43 -3.07
C LYS A 168 12.46 26.80 -2.39
N LEU A 169 11.97 26.82 -1.15
CA LEU A 169 11.89 28.06 -0.36
C LEU A 169 13.28 28.64 -0.11
N GLN A 170 14.24 27.79 0.26
CA GLN A 170 15.62 28.20 0.48
C GLN A 170 16.28 28.73 -0.81
N GLU A 171 16.09 28.05 -1.94
CA GLU A 171 16.56 28.53 -3.25
C GLU A 171 15.98 29.90 -3.62
N ALA A 172 14.68 30.11 -3.38
CA ALA A 172 14.00 31.38 -3.63
C ALA A 172 14.49 32.49 -2.69
N GLN A 173 14.76 32.18 -1.42
CA GLN A 173 15.36 33.12 -0.46
C GLN A 173 16.77 33.54 -0.91
N ASP A 174 17.61 32.59 -1.29
CA ASP A 174 18.97 32.87 -1.80
C ASP A 174 18.95 33.67 -3.11
N ALA A 175 17.95 33.44 -3.97
CA ALA A 175 17.75 34.23 -5.18
C ALA A 175 17.33 35.67 -4.84
N ASN A 176 16.44 35.86 -3.87
CA ASN A 176 16.03 37.19 -3.41
C ASN A 176 17.21 37.99 -2.85
N VAL A 177 18.01 37.40 -1.96
CA VAL A 177 19.20 38.06 -1.39
C VAL A 177 20.17 38.50 -2.50
N ARG A 178 20.36 37.67 -3.52
CA ARG A 178 21.20 38.02 -4.69
C ARG A 178 20.61 39.18 -5.49
N LEU A 179 19.30 39.20 -5.72
CA LEU A 179 18.62 40.27 -6.45
C LEU A 179 18.64 41.59 -5.67
N GLU A 180 18.42 41.56 -4.36
CA GLU A 180 18.51 42.73 -3.47
C GLU A 180 19.88 43.40 -3.59
N GLY A 181 20.97 42.62 -3.57
CA GLY A 181 22.32 43.14 -3.78
C GLY A 181 22.50 43.83 -5.14
N ARG A 182 21.92 43.27 -6.22
CA ARG A 182 21.94 43.88 -7.56
C ARG A 182 21.14 45.19 -7.60
N VAL A 183 19.97 45.22 -6.98
CA VAL A 183 19.11 46.41 -6.90
C VAL A 183 19.81 47.52 -6.12
N GLN A 184 20.45 47.20 -4.99
CA GLN A 184 21.22 48.18 -4.23
C GLN A 184 22.38 48.78 -5.03
N ASN A 185 23.13 47.95 -5.76
CA ASN A 185 24.21 48.42 -6.63
C ASN A 185 23.70 49.28 -7.79
N PHE A 186 22.58 48.90 -8.40
CA PHE A 186 21.93 49.69 -9.43
C PHE A 186 21.49 51.06 -8.90
N ASN A 187 20.89 51.12 -7.72
CA ASN A 187 20.50 52.37 -7.07
C ASN A 187 21.72 53.26 -6.72
N LYS A 188 22.83 52.68 -6.27
CA LYS A 188 24.09 53.43 -6.06
C LYS A 188 24.61 54.00 -7.37
N LYS A 189 24.65 53.20 -8.44
CA LYS A 189 25.07 53.65 -9.78
C LYS A 189 24.19 54.81 -10.29
N LYS A 190 22.88 54.72 -10.10
CA LYS A 190 21.94 55.80 -10.45
C LYS A 190 22.28 57.11 -9.73
N LYS A 191 22.54 57.06 -8.41
CA LYS A 191 22.96 58.24 -7.63
C LYS A 191 24.27 58.84 -8.12
N TYR A 192 25.28 58.02 -8.44
CA TYR A 192 26.54 58.52 -8.98
C TYR A 192 26.37 59.18 -10.35
N ASN A 193 25.54 58.61 -11.23
CA ASN A 193 25.23 59.22 -12.53
C ASN A 193 24.53 60.58 -12.38
N GLU A 194 23.58 60.70 -11.44
CA GLU A 194 22.94 61.99 -11.14
C GLU A 194 23.95 63.02 -10.62
N ALA A 195 24.92 62.62 -9.80
CA ALA A 195 25.99 63.49 -9.33
C ALA A 195 26.96 63.93 -10.44
N ILE A 196 27.34 63.01 -11.35
CA ILE A 196 28.16 63.32 -12.52
C ILE A 196 27.47 64.37 -13.39
N LEU A 197 26.19 64.15 -13.72
CA LEU A 197 25.41 65.10 -14.52
C LEU A 197 25.34 66.49 -13.86
N HIS A 198 25.22 66.55 -12.54
CA HIS A 198 25.24 67.81 -11.82
C HIS A 198 26.61 68.51 -11.86
N ILE A 199 27.72 67.75 -11.79
CA ILE A 199 29.08 68.29 -11.93
C ILE A 199 29.33 68.78 -13.36
N GLU A 200 28.91 68.04 -14.38
CA GLU A 200 29.02 68.45 -15.79
C GLU A 200 28.29 69.78 -16.04
N ARG A 201 27.09 69.96 -15.47
CA ARG A 201 26.36 71.24 -15.52
C ARG A 201 27.14 72.38 -14.87
N LYS A 202 27.79 72.13 -13.72
CA LYS A 202 28.62 73.13 -13.05
C LYS A 202 29.86 73.49 -13.87
N ILE A 203 30.53 72.51 -14.48
CA ILE A 203 31.67 72.74 -15.38
C ILE A 203 31.24 73.61 -16.56
N ALA A 204 30.12 73.28 -17.21
CA ALA A 204 29.59 74.08 -18.31
C ALA A 204 29.27 75.53 -17.89
N TRP A 205 28.77 75.73 -16.67
CA TRP A 205 28.53 77.06 -16.11
C TRP A 205 29.82 77.84 -15.89
N VAL A 206 30.86 77.22 -15.31
CA VAL A 206 32.17 77.86 -15.11
C VAL A 206 32.83 78.23 -16.44
N ILE A 207 32.80 77.33 -17.43
CA ILE A 207 33.30 77.63 -18.79
C ILE A 207 32.55 78.81 -19.40
N TYR A 208 31.22 78.87 -19.22
CA TYR A 208 30.42 79.99 -19.67
C TYR A 208 30.82 81.30 -18.97
N GLU A 209 31.05 81.28 -17.66
CA GLU A 209 31.52 82.45 -16.90
C GLU A 209 32.89 82.93 -17.40
N ASP A 210 33.84 82.02 -17.64
CA ASP A 210 35.17 82.35 -18.17
C ASP A 210 35.09 82.98 -19.57
N ILE A 211 34.32 82.39 -20.49
CA ILE A 211 34.12 82.95 -21.83
C ILE A 211 33.41 84.30 -21.75
N ARG A 212 32.44 84.46 -20.85
CA ARG A 212 31.73 85.73 -20.65
C ARG A 212 32.66 86.82 -20.08
N ALA A 213 33.55 86.46 -19.17
CA ALA A 213 34.58 87.36 -18.63
C ALA A 213 35.54 87.81 -19.74
N GLN A 214 36.06 86.88 -20.53
CA GLN A 214 36.91 87.21 -21.69
C GLN A 214 36.19 88.09 -22.71
N PHE A 215 34.92 87.81 -23.01
CA PHE A 215 34.13 88.63 -23.92
C PHE A 215 33.88 90.04 -23.39
N THR A 216 33.64 90.20 -22.08
CA THR A 216 33.47 91.52 -21.46
C THR A 216 34.77 92.31 -21.41
N ASP A 217 35.92 91.67 -21.25
CA ASP A 217 37.24 92.32 -21.35
C ASP A 217 37.57 92.75 -22.78
N ILE A 218 37.26 91.93 -23.79
CA ILE A 218 37.41 92.30 -25.20
C ILE A 218 36.50 93.49 -25.56
N LYS A 219 35.26 93.50 -25.05
CA LYS A 219 34.30 94.58 -25.31
C LYS A 219 34.65 95.91 -24.62
N LYS A 220 35.51 95.88 -23.60
CA LYS A 220 36.04 97.08 -22.90
C LYS A 220 37.28 97.69 -23.55
N ARG A 221 37.88 97.05 -24.56
CA ARG A 221 38.94 97.66 -25.37
C ARG A 221 38.31 98.53 -26.47
N PRO A 222 38.46 99.86 -26.45
CA PRO A 222 38.12 100.69 -27.60
C PRO A 222 39.15 100.46 -28.72
N ASN A 223 38.72 100.64 -29.97
CA ASN A 223 39.58 100.63 -31.16
C ASN A 223 40.83 101.50 -30.99
#